data_AF-A0A3N7IHE7-F1
#
_entry.id   AF-A0A3N7IHE7-F1
#
_cell.length_a   1.000
_cell.length_b   1.000
_cell.length_c   1.000
_cell.angle_alpha   90.00
_cell.angle_beta   90.00
_cell.angle_gamma   90.00
#
_symmetry.space_group_name_H-M   'P 1'
#
loop_
_entity.id
_entity.type
_entity.pdbx_description
1 polymer ?
#
loop_
_entity_poly.entity_id
_entity_poly.type
_entity_poly.pdbx_seq_one_letter_code
_entity_poly.pdbx_strand_id
1 'polypeptide(L)'
;MKILKYYAHTGIREDRSDWQLLADHLENTAALAAGRAAPLGLPAAAYMAGLFHDFGKYDPAFDRVLSGEKLLVDHSTAGAALLHARTPAGLRPISEVIGYAILGHHAGLPDRHGGDSSMERRLETFRDPIAPEISAAASPDFGPVARELAKLMRPASCGFDLSVAARMVFSCLVDADFRDTESFYAGLNGTRPDCDWPALADLLPEWRDAFDAHMAGFRQNGRINRLRAEILIHVRQAAAMTPGLFTLTVPTGGGKTLASLCFALDHAARYGHRRIIFAIPYSRKGAQSERNCKRRNQGKARYGTSS
;
A
#
# COMPACT_ATOMS: atom_id res chain seq x y z
N MET A 1 -29.53 28.91 6.49
CA MET A 1 -28.30 28.67 5.71
C MET A 1 -28.33 27.24 5.22
N LYS A 2 -28.22 26.98 3.90
CA LYS A 2 -28.00 25.62 3.40
C LYS A 2 -26.59 25.21 3.88
N ILE A 3 -26.48 24.11 4.61
CA ILE A 3 -25.18 23.49 4.89
C ILE A 3 -24.65 23.00 3.54
N LEU A 4 -23.55 23.60 3.05
CA LEU A 4 -22.88 23.08 1.86
C LEU A 4 -22.29 21.71 2.22
N LYS A 5 -22.63 20.69 1.44
CA LYS A 5 -22.03 19.36 1.53
C LYS A 5 -20.98 19.24 0.44
N TYR A 6 -19.83 18.68 0.78
CA TYR A 6 -18.75 18.36 -0.15
C TYR A 6 -18.67 16.84 -0.26
N TYR A 7 -18.44 16.34 -1.47
CA TYR A 7 -18.46 14.92 -1.77
C TYR A 7 -17.14 14.48 -2.42
N ALA A 8 -16.67 13.29 -2.07
CA ALA A 8 -15.48 12.69 -2.68
C ALA A 8 -15.84 11.83 -3.90
N HIS A 9 -16.92 11.04 -3.78
CA HIS A 9 -17.37 10.08 -4.78
C HIS A 9 -18.89 10.15 -4.99
N THR A 10 -19.30 9.86 -6.23
CA THR A 10 -20.70 9.80 -6.61
C THR A 10 -21.35 8.48 -6.18
N GLY A 11 -22.59 8.58 -5.71
CA GLY A 11 -23.49 7.45 -5.51
C GLY A 11 -24.43 7.24 -6.70
N ILE A 12 -25.49 6.46 -6.49
CA ILE A 12 -26.46 6.05 -7.52
C ILE A 12 -27.71 6.94 -7.47
N ARG A 13 -28.04 7.52 -6.31
CA ARG A 13 -29.27 8.31 -6.15
C ARG A 13 -29.10 9.74 -6.64
N GLU A 14 -30.13 10.24 -7.33
CA GLU A 14 -30.19 11.61 -7.84
C GLU A 14 -30.20 12.67 -6.72
N ASP A 15 -30.77 12.34 -5.56
CA ASP A 15 -30.82 13.22 -4.38
C ASP A 15 -29.48 13.32 -3.64
N ARG A 16 -28.46 12.61 -4.11
CA ARG A 16 -27.11 12.53 -3.55
C ARG A 16 -27.07 12.06 -2.09
N SER A 17 -28.11 11.36 -1.63
CA SER A 17 -28.21 10.85 -0.27
C SER A 17 -27.24 9.70 0.01
N ASP A 18 -26.78 9.02 -1.04
CA ASP A 18 -25.84 7.90 -1.01
C ASP A 18 -24.44 8.26 -1.52
N TRP A 19 -24.17 9.54 -1.80
CA TRP A 19 -22.85 10.01 -2.19
C TRP A 19 -21.92 10.06 -0.98
N GLN A 20 -20.64 9.76 -1.18
CA GLN A 20 -19.68 9.77 -0.08
C GLN A 20 -19.28 11.21 0.26
N LEU A 21 -19.47 11.61 1.52
CA LEU A 21 -18.99 12.90 1.98
C LEU A 21 -17.46 12.96 1.92
N LEU A 22 -16.93 14.11 1.53
CA LEU A 22 -15.48 14.33 1.46
C LEU A 22 -14.81 14.13 2.81
N ALA A 23 -15.43 14.61 3.89
CA ALA A 23 -14.89 14.43 5.24
C ALA A 23 -14.76 12.95 5.63
N ASP A 24 -15.76 12.13 5.29
CA ASP A 24 -15.73 10.69 5.59
C ASP A 24 -14.62 10.00 4.79
N HIS A 25 -14.49 10.32 3.50
CA HIS A 25 -13.44 9.79 2.64
C HIS A 25 -12.03 10.15 3.15
N LEU A 26 -11.80 11.43 3.49
CA LEU A 26 -10.51 11.88 4.00
C LEU A 26 -10.15 11.19 5.32
N GLU A 27 -11.10 11.04 6.25
CA GLU A 27 -10.86 10.37 7.52
C GLU A 27 -10.63 8.86 7.36
N ASN A 28 -11.46 8.19 6.55
CA ASN A 28 -11.29 6.76 6.29
C ASN A 28 -9.95 6.47 5.61
N THR A 29 -9.59 7.24 4.58
CA THR A 29 -8.31 7.13 3.88
C THR A 29 -7.15 7.41 4.84
N ALA A 30 -7.24 8.43 5.70
CA ALA A 30 -6.25 8.72 6.72
C ALA A 30 -6.06 7.55 7.71
N ALA A 31 -7.14 7.00 8.23
CA ALA A 31 -7.11 5.86 9.15
C ALA A 31 -6.52 4.60 8.50
N LEU A 32 -6.92 4.30 7.26
CA LEU A 32 -6.41 3.17 6.49
C LEU A 32 -4.92 3.33 6.18
N ALA A 33 -4.48 4.54 5.80
CA ALA A 33 -3.07 4.85 5.52
C ALA A 33 -2.23 4.73 6.79
N ALA A 34 -2.72 5.25 7.91
CA ALA A 34 -2.06 5.14 9.22
C ALA A 34 -1.86 3.68 9.65
N GLY A 35 -2.89 2.84 9.52
CA GLY A 35 -2.81 1.42 9.85
C GLY A 35 -1.78 0.66 9.01
N ARG A 36 -1.62 1.04 7.73
CA ARG A 36 -0.62 0.46 6.82
C ARG A 36 0.80 0.92 7.14
N ALA A 37 0.96 2.16 7.59
CA ALA A 37 2.24 2.76 7.90
C ALA A 37 2.71 2.52 9.34
N ALA A 38 1.82 2.10 10.25
CA ALA A 38 2.16 1.73 11.63
C ALA A 38 3.36 0.76 11.76
N PRO A 39 3.48 -0.31 10.95
CA PRO A 39 4.61 -1.26 11.03
C PRO A 39 5.91 -0.67 10.50
N LEU A 40 5.82 0.44 9.75
CA LEU A 40 6.95 1.18 9.20
C LEU A 40 7.38 2.32 10.15
N GLY A 41 6.66 2.53 11.26
CA GLY A 41 6.89 3.64 12.17
C GLY A 41 6.48 5.01 11.61
N LEU A 42 5.58 5.04 10.62
CA LEU A 42 5.10 6.26 9.95
C LEU A 42 3.57 6.49 10.02
N PRO A 43 2.82 6.05 11.06
CA PRO A 43 1.36 6.16 11.07
C PRO A 43 0.87 7.62 11.02
N ALA A 44 1.48 8.55 11.75
CA ALA A 44 1.05 9.95 11.74
C ALA A 44 1.36 10.64 10.41
N ALA A 45 2.54 10.35 9.82
CA ALA A 45 2.89 10.86 8.49
C ALA A 45 1.87 10.41 7.42
N ALA A 46 1.49 9.13 7.44
CA ALA A 46 0.51 8.58 6.50
C ALA A 46 -0.92 9.04 6.78
N TYR A 47 -1.31 9.19 8.05
CA TYR A 47 -2.58 9.78 8.44
C TYR A 47 -2.72 11.20 7.87
N MET A 48 -1.72 12.06 8.10
CA MET A 48 -1.73 13.43 7.58
C MET A 48 -1.76 13.45 6.05
N ALA A 49 -1.04 12.55 5.38
CA ALA A 49 -1.14 12.44 3.93
C ALA A 49 -2.58 12.10 3.48
N GLY A 50 -3.23 11.11 4.11
CA GLY A 50 -4.61 10.73 3.79
C GLY A 50 -5.63 11.83 4.07
N LEU A 51 -5.50 12.54 5.19
CA LEU A 51 -6.44 13.58 5.57
C LEU A 51 -6.42 14.80 4.62
N PHE A 52 -5.29 15.03 3.94
CA PHE A 52 -5.10 16.21 3.09
C PHE A 52 -4.95 15.89 1.60
N HIS A 53 -4.88 14.62 1.18
CA HIS A 53 -4.58 14.29 -0.23
C HIS A 53 -5.58 14.88 -1.23
N ASP A 54 -6.84 14.88 -0.84
CA ASP A 54 -7.99 15.30 -1.64
C ASP A 54 -8.60 16.63 -1.17
N PHE A 55 -7.85 17.40 -0.39
CA PHE A 55 -8.35 18.67 0.18
C PHE A 55 -8.85 19.64 -0.90
N GLY A 56 -8.32 19.56 -2.13
CA GLY A 56 -8.77 20.40 -3.22
C GLY A 56 -10.17 20.05 -3.76
N LYS A 57 -10.78 18.93 -3.34
CA LYS A 57 -12.20 18.65 -3.60
C LYS A 57 -13.16 19.58 -2.84
N TYR A 58 -12.65 20.40 -1.90
CA TYR A 58 -13.40 21.52 -1.33
C TYR A 58 -13.54 22.72 -2.29
N ASP A 59 -12.87 22.71 -3.45
CA ASP A 59 -13.13 23.67 -4.53
C ASP A 59 -14.61 23.60 -4.94
N PRO A 60 -15.37 24.72 -4.91
CA PRO A 60 -16.76 24.74 -5.37
C PRO A 60 -16.95 24.23 -6.81
N ALA A 61 -15.93 24.33 -7.67
CA ALA A 61 -15.95 23.81 -9.02
C ALA A 61 -15.90 22.27 -9.09
N PHE A 62 -15.45 21.59 -8.03
CA PHE A 62 -15.37 20.13 -8.00
C PHE A 62 -16.76 19.45 -8.04
N ASP A 63 -17.80 20.09 -7.51
CA ASP A 63 -19.18 19.55 -7.59
C ASP A 63 -19.67 19.39 -9.05
N ARG A 64 -19.19 20.28 -9.94
CA ARG A 64 -19.48 20.20 -11.38
C ARG A 64 -18.80 19.00 -12.03
N VAL A 65 -17.58 18.67 -11.59
CA VAL A 65 -16.86 17.46 -12.03
C VAL A 65 -17.65 16.21 -11.63
N LEU A 66 -18.10 16.11 -10.38
CA LEU A 66 -18.92 14.99 -9.91
C LEU A 66 -20.28 14.91 -10.64
N SER A 67 -20.80 16.03 -11.11
CA SER A 67 -22.02 16.11 -11.92
C SER A 67 -21.81 15.74 -13.40
N GLY A 68 -20.59 15.36 -13.80
CA GLY A 68 -20.26 14.88 -15.14
C GLY A 68 -19.73 15.95 -16.10
N GLU A 69 -19.48 17.18 -15.63
CA GLU A 69 -18.83 18.18 -16.47
C GLU A 69 -17.35 17.84 -16.71
N LYS A 70 -16.87 18.02 -17.94
CA LYS A 70 -15.46 17.85 -18.32
C LYS A 70 -14.64 19.08 -17.91
N LEU A 71 -14.48 19.29 -16.61
CA LEU A 71 -13.67 20.34 -16.03
C LEU A 71 -12.40 19.75 -15.41
N LEU A 72 -11.27 20.44 -15.61
CA LEU A 72 -10.03 20.11 -14.91
C LEU A 72 -9.99 20.91 -13.60
N VAL A 73 -10.07 20.21 -12.46
CA VAL A 73 -9.89 20.78 -11.12
C VAL A 73 -8.66 20.13 -10.50
N ASP A 74 -7.67 20.95 -10.13
CA ASP A 74 -6.49 20.47 -9.39
C ASP A 74 -6.85 20.26 -7.92
N HIS A 75 -7.38 19.08 -7.62
CA HIS A 75 -7.74 18.69 -6.27
C HIS A 75 -6.55 18.22 -5.43
N SER A 76 -5.43 17.90 -6.08
CA SER A 76 -4.27 17.28 -5.44
C SER A 76 -3.26 18.28 -4.86
N THR A 77 -3.15 19.48 -5.42
CA THR A 77 -2.16 20.46 -4.94
C THR A 77 -2.59 21.18 -3.66
N ALA A 78 -3.89 21.38 -3.43
CA ALA A 78 -4.40 22.21 -2.34
C ALA A 78 -3.93 21.77 -0.95
N GLY A 79 -4.01 20.47 -0.66
CA GLY A 79 -3.57 19.93 0.63
C GLY A 79 -2.07 20.09 0.84
N ALA A 80 -1.26 19.80 -0.18
CA ALA A 80 0.19 19.98 -0.11
C ALA A 80 0.57 21.45 0.09
N ALA A 81 -0.08 22.38 -0.62
CA ALA A 81 0.14 23.82 -0.47
C ALA A 81 -0.24 24.32 0.92
N LEU A 82 -1.39 23.89 1.45
CA LEU A 82 -1.85 24.23 2.79
C LEU A 82 -0.86 23.76 3.87
N LEU A 83 -0.42 22.50 3.78
CA LEU A 83 0.57 21.96 4.70
C LEU A 83 1.90 22.71 4.59
N HIS A 84 2.39 22.97 3.38
CA HIS A 84 3.62 23.73 3.17
C HIS A 84 3.57 25.14 3.77
N ALA A 85 2.44 25.84 3.60
CA ALA A 85 2.24 27.17 4.15
C ALA A 85 2.14 27.20 5.68
N ARG A 86 1.57 26.16 6.30
CA ARG A 86 1.39 26.07 7.77
C ARG A 86 2.58 25.46 8.51
N THR A 87 3.49 24.83 7.80
CA THR A 87 4.63 24.16 8.43
C THR A 87 5.66 25.20 8.91
N PRO A 88 6.07 25.15 10.19
CA PRO A 88 7.14 26.01 10.68
C PRO A 88 8.42 25.84 9.86
N ALA A 89 9.20 26.91 9.66
CA ALA A 89 10.37 26.90 8.79
C ALA A 89 11.38 25.78 9.12
N GLY A 90 11.58 25.47 10.40
CA GLY A 90 12.48 24.38 10.84
C GLY A 90 11.97 22.96 10.59
N LEU A 91 10.72 22.80 10.16
CA LEU A 91 10.05 21.52 9.92
C LEU A 91 9.70 21.30 8.44
N ARG A 92 10.15 22.17 7.52
CA ARG A 92 9.85 22.06 6.09
C ARG A 92 10.06 20.68 5.47
N PRO A 93 11.14 19.93 5.76
CA PRO A 93 11.33 18.58 5.21
C PRO A 93 10.17 17.62 5.49
N ILE A 94 9.45 17.81 6.61
CA ILE A 94 8.28 17.02 6.97
C ILE A 94 7.13 17.28 6.00
N SER A 95 6.84 18.56 5.75
CA SER A 95 5.82 18.96 4.77
C SER A 95 6.19 18.54 3.35
N GLU A 96 7.48 18.44 3.03
CA GLU A 96 7.94 17.94 1.75
C GLU A 96 7.66 16.44 1.58
N VAL A 97 7.99 15.62 2.59
CA VAL A 97 7.70 14.17 2.57
C VAL A 97 6.21 13.91 2.35
N ILE A 98 5.35 14.62 3.07
CA ILE A 98 3.89 14.49 2.93
C ILE A 98 3.42 15.09 1.60
N GLY A 99 3.94 16.25 1.24
CA GLY A 99 3.62 16.94 -0.01
C GLY A 99 3.92 16.08 -1.24
N TYR A 100 5.04 15.35 -1.28
CA TYR A 100 5.33 14.39 -2.34
C TYR A 100 4.27 13.29 -2.46
N ALA A 101 3.85 12.73 -1.33
CA ALA A 101 2.81 11.71 -1.31
C ALA A 101 1.48 12.26 -1.82
N ILE A 102 1.08 13.44 -1.33
CA ILE A 102 -0.15 14.12 -1.76
C ILE A 102 -0.07 14.49 -3.25
N LEU A 103 0.97 15.15 -3.72
CA LEU A 103 1.05 15.60 -5.12
C LEU A 103 1.09 14.43 -6.11
N GLY A 104 1.55 13.25 -5.66
CA GLY A 104 1.71 12.09 -6.51
C GLY A 104 0.54 11.11 -6.54
N HIS A 105 -0.48 11.24 -5.69
CA HIS A 105 -1.46 10.16 -5.47
C HIS A 105 -2.24 9.71 -6.73
N HIS A 106 -2.31 10.53 -7.78
CA HIS A 106 -2.89 10.14 -9.07
C HIS A 106 -1.88 9.96 -10.22
N ALA A 107 -0.71 10.60 -10.17
CA ALA A 107 0.22 10.68 -11.31
C ALA A 107 1.60 10.03 -11.05
N GLY A 108 1.84 9.56 -9.82
CA GLY A 108 3.17 9.18 -9.35
C GLY A 108 3.94 10.36 -8.75
N LEU A 109 5.02 10.07 -8.04
CA LEU A 109 5.82 11.08 -7.33
C LEU A 109 6.41 12.10 -8.32
N PRO A 110 6.19 13.42 -8.11
CA PRO A 110 6.75 14.45 -8.98
C PRO A 110 8.26 14.61 -8.77
N ASP A 111 8.93 15.16 -9.78
CA ASP A 111 10.27 15.71 -9.61
C ASP A 111 10.25 16.93 -8.67
N ARG A 112 11.39 17.23 -8.04
CA ARG A 112 11.50 18.43 -7.19
C ARG A 112 11.46 19.72 -8.01
N HIS A 113 12.17 19.73 -9.14
CA HIS A 113 12.46 20.91 -9.97
C HIS A 113 12.32 20.58 -11.47
N GLY A 114 12.35 21.61 -12.31
CA GLY A 114 12.66 21.50 -13.75
C GLY A 114 11.47 21.45 -14.71
N GLY A 115 10.27 21.09 -14.25
CA GLY A 115 9.07 21.00 -15.09
C GLY A 115 7.81 21.56 -14.43
N ASP A 116 6.76 21.81 -15.21
CA ASP A 116 5.48 22.35 -14.73
C ASP A 116 4.76 21.40 -13.75
N SER A 117 5.02 20.10 -13.83
CA SER A 117 4.51 19.09 -12.91
C SER A 117 5.36 18.89 -11.64
N SER A 118 6.49 19.61 -11.52
CA SER A 118 7.37 19.51 -10.35
C SER A 118 6.70 20.05 -9.09
N MET A 119 7.13 19.56 -7.93
CA MET A 119 6.58 20.00 -6.64
C MET A 119 6.70 21.51 -6.46
N GLU A 120 7.89 22.09 -6.65
CA GLU A 120 8.13 23.53 -6.47
C GLU A 120 7.19 24.35 -7.36
N ARG A 121 7.15 24.03 -8.66
CA ARG A 121 6.35 24.80 -9.63
C ARG A 121 4.85 24.70 -9.35
N ARG A 122 4.36 23.53 -8.95
CA ARG A 122 2.96 23.32 -8.57
C ARG A 122 2.61 24.15 -7.34
N LEU A 123 3.44 24.14 -6.31
CA LEU A 123 3.20 24.90 -5.08
C LEU A 123 3.28 26.42 -5.29
N GLU A 124 4.22 26.91 -6.10
CA GLU A 124 4.37 28.35 -6.39
C GLU A 124 3.21 28.92 -7.22
N THR A 125 2.74 28.15 -8.20
CA THR A 125 1.69 28.59 -9.13
C THR A 125 0.29 28.31 -8.60
N PHE A 126 0.15 27.49 -7.55
CA PHE A 126 -1.13 27.18 -6.93
C PHE A 126 -1.85 28.46 -6.47
N ARG A 127 -3.13 28.52 -6.77
CA ARG A 127 -4.04 29.57 -6.32
C ARG A 127 -5.20 28.86 -5.64
N ASP A 128 -5.30 29.03 -4.33
CA ASP A 128 -6.29 28.32 -3.52
C ASP A 128 -7.71 28.79 -3.86
N PRO A 129 -8.55 27.95 -4.49
CA PRO A 129 -9.94 28.29 -4.80
C PRO A 129 -10.88 27.98 -3.63
N ILE A 130 -10.37 27.38 -2.55
CA ILE A 130 -11.16 26.93 -1.41
C ILE A 130 -11.53 28.13 -0.52
N ALA A 131 -12.73 28.10 0.04
CA ALA A 131 -13.19 29.12 0.97
C ALA A 131 -12.22 29.27 2.17
N PRO A 132 -11.78 30.50 2.51
CA PRO A 132 -10.80 30.72 3.58
C PRO A 132 -11.18 30.10 4.92
N GLU A 133 -12.48 29.99 5.23
CA GLU A 133 -12.98 29.40 6.47
C GLU A 133 -12.68 27.89 6.54
N ILE A 134 -12.77 27.18 5.42
CA ILE A 134 -12.45 25.74 5.33
C ILE A 134 -10.95 25.54 5.52
N SER A 135 -10.14 26.30 4.76
CA SER A 135 -8.69 26.26 4.91
C SER A 135 -8.29 26.64 6.34
N ALA A 136 -8.86 27.71 6.92
CA ALA A 136 -8.60 28.14 8.30
C ALA A 136 -8.88 27.04 9.35
N ALA A 137 -10.01 26.35 9.23
CA ALA A 137 -10.42 25.29 10.16
C ALA A 137 -9.47 24.07 10.16
N ALA A 138 -8.76 23.81 9.06
CA ALA A 138 -7.86 22.68 8.95
C ALA A 138 -6.55 22.88 9.73
N SER A 139 -6.44 22.36 10.95
CA SER A 139 -5.26 22.56 11.82
C SER A 139 -4.32 21.33 11.85
N PRO A 140 -3.34 21.20 10.94
CA PRO A 140 -2.43 20.07 10.94
C PRO A 140 -1.50 20.07 12.17
N ASP A 141 -1.38 18.92 12.85
CA ASP A 141 -0.41 18.71 13.92
C ASP A 141 0.86 18.01 13.39
N PHE A 142 1.92 18.79 13.20
CA PHE A 142 3.22 18.27 12.73
C PHE A 142 4.04 17.59 13.82
N GLY A 143 3.67 17.70 15.11
CA GLY A 143 4.45 17.17 16.23
C GLY A 143 4.66 15.65 16.17
N PRO A 144 3.60 14.84 16.03
CA PRO A 144 3.71 13.39 15.85
C PRO A 144 4.56 13.00 14.65
N VAL A 145 4.35 13.66 13.50
CA VAL A 145 5.09 13.38 12.26
C VAL A 145 6.58 13.68 12.44
N ALA A 146 6.93 14.79 13.09
CA ALA A 146 8.31 15.15 13.39
C ALA A 146 9.00 14.09 14.25
N ARG A 147 8.31 13.57 15.27
CA ARG A 147 8.83 12.51 16.14
C ARG A 147 9.06 11.20 15.41
N GLU A 148 8.15 10.82 14.49
CA GLU A 148 8.30 9.62 13.67
C GLU A 148 9.51 9.72 12.76
N LEU A 149 9.60 10.80 11.97
CA LEU A 149 10.70 10.98 11.03
C LEU A 149 12.04 11.08 11.78
N ALA A 150 12.12 11.85 12.87
CA ALA A 150 13.34 11.96 13.66
C ALA A 150 13.88 10.61 14.18
N LYS A 151 12.99 9.65 14.51
CA LYS A 151 13.40 8.30 14.95
C LYS A 151 13.98 7.44 13.81
N LEU A 152 13.57 7.71 12.57
CA LEU A 152 13.95 6.91 11.40
C LEU A 152 15.14 7.51 10.65
N MET A 153 15.41 8.81 10.82
CA MET A 153 16.48 9.49 10.09
C MET A 153 17.86 9.20 10.68
N ARG A 154 18.74 8.61 9.87
CA ARG A 154 20.15 8.46 10.25
C ARG A 154 20.94 9.67 9.75
N PRO A 155 21.80 10.29 10.58
CA PRO A 155 22.54 11.50 10.17
C PRO A 155 23.34 11.32 8.88
N ALA A 156 23.99 10.17 8.70
CA ALA A 156 24.83 9.88 7.54
C ALA A 156 24.05 9.63 6.23
N SER A 157 22.74 9.35 6.29
CA SER A 157 21.92 8.97 5.14
C SER A 157 20.56 9.67 5.12
N CYS A 158 20.43 10.81 5.81
CA CYS A 158 19.15 11.48 6.05
C CYS A 158 18.35 11.73 4.76
N GLY A 159 18.99 12.23 3.69
CA GLY A 159 18.32 12.45 2.42
C GLY A 159 17.78 11.16 1.77
N PHE A 160 18.53 10.06 1.87
CA PHE A 160 18.06 8.76 1.40
C PHE A 160 16.89 8.24 2.25
N ASP A 161 17.00 8.33 3.58
CA ASP A 161 15.97 7.88 4.52
C ASP A 161 14.67 8.67 4.34
N LEU A 162 14.74 9.99 4.17
CA LEU A 162 13.60 10.84 3.81
C LEU A 162 12.96 10.40 2.50
N SER A 163 13.77 10.09 1.47
CA SER A 163 13.24 9.60 0.19
C SER A 163 12.50 8.27 0.32
N VAL A 164 12.98 7.38 1.20
CA VAL A 164 12.32 6.09 1.48
C VAL A 164 11.03 6.33 2.25
N ALA A 165 11.05 7.18 3.28
CA ALA A 165 9.86 7.55 4.04
C ALA A 165 8.76 8.14 3.12
N ALA A 166 9.11 9.06 2.22
CA ALA A 166 8.17 9.63 1.25
C ALA A 166 7.54 8.56 0.35
N ARG A 167 8.34 7.63 -0.20
CA ARG A 167 7.82 6.51 -1.01
C ARG A 167 6.91 5.58 -0.23
N MET A 168 7.22 5.32 1.04
CA MET A 168 6.41 4.47 1.91
C MET A 168 5.08 5.14 2.27
N VAL A 169 5.10 6.43 2.61
CA VAL A 169 3.89 7.23 2.87
C VAL A 169 3.03 7.31 1.61
N PHE A 170 3.63 7.60 0.45
CA PHE A 170 2.95 7.58 -0.85
C PHE A 170 2.29 6.22 -1.12
N SER A 171 3.02 5.12 -0.95
CA SER A 171 2.47 3.77 -1.16
C SER A 171 1.32 3.46 -0.21
N CYS A 172 1.39 3.90 1.04
CA CYS A 172 0.31 3.68 2.02
C CYS A 172 -0.92 4.54 1.70
N LEU A 173 -0.72 5.78 1.27
CA LEU A 173 -1.78 6.69 0.84
C LEU A 173 -2.53 6.13 -0.36
N VAL A 174 -1.81 5.76 -1.42
CA VAL A 174 -2.42 5.23 -2.65
C VAL A 174 -3.21 3.95 -2.34
N ASP A 175 -2.64 2.99 -1.61
CA ASP A 175 -3.39 1.78 -1.24
C ASP A 175 -4.62 2.10 -0.38
N ALA A 176 -4.54 3.09 0.52
CA ALA A 176 -5.66 3.48 1.36
C ALA A 176 -6.80 4.14 0.57
N ASP A 177 -6.47 5.07 -0.33
CA ASP A 177 -7.43 5.79 -1.19
C ASP A 177 -8.20 4.80 -2.08
N PHE A 178 -7.49 3.89 -2.75
CA PHE A 178 -8.13 2.83 -3.54
C PHE A 178 -9.03 1.92 -2.69
N ARG A 179 -8.64 1.62 -1.44
CA ARG A 179 -9.38 0.72 -0.55
C ARG A 179 -10.61 1.37 0.06
N ASP A 180 -10.57 2.66 0.38
CA ASP A 180 -11.77 3.40 0.80
C ASP A 180 -12.76 3.50 -0.38
N THR A 181 -12.26 3.86 -1.57
CA THR A 181 -13.07 3.89 -2.80
C THR A 181 -13.73 2.54 -3.08
N GLU A 182 -12.96 1.43 -3.02
CA GLU A 182 -13.47 0.06 -3.18
C GLU A 182 -14.54 -0.26 -2.14
N SER A 183 -14.29 0.06 -0.87
CA SER A 183 -15.23 -0.18 0.23
C SER A 183 -16.53 0.59 0.05
N PHE A 184 -16.46 1.86 -0.37
CA PHE A 184 -17.63 2.69 -0.64
C PHE A 184 -18.50 2.07 -1.75
N TYR A 185 -17.90 1.73 -2.90
CA TYR A 185 -18.65 1.13 -4.01
C TYR A 185 -19.13 -0.30 -3.72
N ALA A 186 -18.38 -1.08 -2.94
CA ALA A 186 -18.82 -2.40 -2.49
C ALA A 186 -20.06 -2.27 -1.58
N GLY A 187 -20.05 -1.32 -0.65
CA GLY A 187 -21.19 -0.99 0.20
C GLY A 187 -22.42 -0.58 -0.60
N LEU A 188 -22.26 0.31 -1.60
CA LEU A 188 -23.36 0.72 -2.48
C LEU A 188 -23.96 -0.45 -3.27
N ASN A 189 -23.12 -1.37 -3.73
CA ASN A 189 -23.55 -2.53 -4.54
C ASN A 189 -23.95 -3.75 -3.70
N GLY A 190 -23.85 -3.67 -2.37
CA GLY A 190 -24.09 -4.81 -1.48
C GLY A 190 -23.10 -5.97 -1.67
N THR A 191 -21.92 -5.70 -2.21
CA THR A 191 -20.84 -6.69 -2.39
C THR A 191 -19.83 -6.60 -1.26
N ARG A 192 -18.96 -7.62 -1.15
CA ARG A 192 -17.80 -7.57 -0.25
C ARG A 192 -16.54 -7.27 -1.06
N PRO A 193 -15.59 -6.49 -0.52
CA PRO A 193 -14.27 -6.35 -1.11
C PRO A 193 -13.59 -7.72 -1.30
N ASP A 194 -12.89 -7.89 -2.41
CA ASP A 194 -12.39 -9.21 -2.86
C ASP A 194 -11.14 -9.71 -2.09
N CYS A 195 -10.53 -8.85 -1.25
CA CYS A 195 -9.17 -9.06 -0.74
C CYS A 195 -9.04 -8.94 0.79
N ASP A 196 -9.90 -9.61 1.55
CA ASP A 196 -9.69 -9.80 2.99
C ASP A 196 -8.92 -11.11 3.25
N TRP A 197 -7.59 -11.01 3.33
CA TRP A 197 -6.70 -12.17 3.51
C TRP A 197 -6.34 -12.36 4.99
N PRO A 198 -6.36 -13.59 5.53
CA PRO A 198 -5.90 -13.87 6.88
C PRO A 198 -4.45 -13.44 7.10
N ALA A 199 -4.08 -13.18 8.35
CA ALA A 199 -2.69 -12.88 8.67
C ALA A 199 -1.80 -14.10 8.36
N LEU A 200 -0.59 -13.86 7.85
CA LEU A 200 0.34 -14.94 7.55
C LEU A 200 0.58 -15.84 8.78
N ALA A 201 0.64 -15.25 9.97
CA ALA A 201 0.81 -15.98 11.23
C ALA A 201 -0.26 -17.09 11.42
N ASP A 202 -1.50 -16.83 11.03
CA ASP A 202 -2.62 -17.77 11.17
C ASP A 202 -2.53 -18.91 10.14
N LEU A 203 -1.92 -18.64 8.99
CA LEU A 203 -1.77 -19.59 7.89
C LEU A 203 -0.51 -20.48 8.02
N LEU A 204 0.51 -19.99 8.73
CA LEU A 204 1.81 -20.66 8.82
C LEU A 204 1.76 -22.10 9.36
N PRO A 205 0.97 -22.44 10.39
CA PRO A 205 0.88 -23.83 10.86
C PRO A 205 0.41 -24.78 9.76
N GLU A 206 -0.73 -24.50 9.13
CA GLU A 206 -1.30 -25.32 8.05
C GLU A 206 -0.36 -25.38 6.85
N TRP A 207 0.26 -24.26 6.46
CA TRP A 207 1.15 -24.21 5.30
C TRP A 207 2.44 -24.99 5.52
N ARG A 208 2.95 -25.03 6.75
CA ARG A 208 4.13 -25.84 7.10
C ARG A 208 3.80 -27.33 7.09
N ASP A 209 2.66 -27.71 7.65
CA ASP A 209 2.19 -29.10 7.61
C ASP A 209 1.94 -29.58 6.17
N ALA A 210 1.28 -28.75 5.35
CA ALA A 210 1.05 -29.03 3.95
C ALA A 210 2.37 -29.14 3.16
N PHE A 211 3.35 -28.30 3.49
CA PHE A 211 4.69 -28.38 2.91
C PHE A 211 5.36 -29.70 3.29
N ASP A 212 5.35 -30.09 4.57
CA ASP A 212 5.96 -31.33 5.05
C ASP A 212 5.30 -32.58 4.45
N ALA A 213 3.96 -32.60 4.37
CA ALA A 213 3.22 -33.66 3.70
C ALA A 213 3.59 -33.75 2.20
N HIS A 214 3.76 -32.61 1.53
CA HIS A 214 4.22 -32.57 0.14
C HIS A 214 5.64 -33.13 0.00
N MET A 215 6.54 -32.77 0.92
CA MET A 215 7.93 -33.24 0.91
C MET A 215 8.05 -34.75 1.20
N ALA A 216 7.19 -35.30 2.05
CA ALA A 216 7.12 -36.73 2.34
C ALA A 216 6.73 -37.58 1.11
N GLY A 217 6.01 -37.00 0.14
CA GLY A 217 5.63 -37.68 -1.10
C GLY A 217 6.78 -37.94 -2.08
N PHE A 218 7.96 -37.33 -1.88
CA PHE A 218 9.11 -37.55 -2.76
C PHE A 218 9.87 -38.83 -2.38
N ARG A 219 10.15 -39.68 -3.39
CA ARG A 219 11.00 -40.85 -3.21
C ARG A 219 12.42 -40.44 -2.83
N GLN A 220 12.92 -40.97 -1.71
CA GLN A 220 14.28 -40.71 -1.22
C GLN A 220 15.37 -41.56 -1.90
N ASN A 221 14.98 -42.40 -2.86
CA ASN A 221 15.90 -43.31 -3.54
C ASN A 221 16.79 -42.55 -4.54
N GLY A 222 18.06 -42.96 -4.60
CA GLY A 222 19.05 -42.41 -5.51
C GLY A 222 19.86 -41.24 -4.94
N ARG A 223 21.09 -41.08 -5.44
CA ARG A 223 22.07 -40.09 -4.94
C ARG A 223 21.56 -38.64 -4.99
N ILE A 224 20.80 -38.28 -6.02
CA ILE A 224 20.27 -36.92 -6.18
C ILE A 224 19.21 -36.59 -5.12
N ASN A 225 18.31 -37.53 -4.81
CA ASN A 225 17.25 -37.26 -3.83
C ASN A 225 17.80 -37.20 -2.40
N ARG A 226 18.83 -38.01 -2.08
CA ARG A 226 19.59 -37.85 -0.83
C ARG A 226 20.22 -36.47 -0.71
N LEU A 227 20.91 -36.00 -1.76
CA LEU A 227 21.50 -34.66 -1.77
C LEU A 227 20.43 -33.56 -1.61
N ARG A 228 19.25 -33.72 -2.23
CA ARG A 228 18.13 -32.77 -2.06
C ARG A 228 17.61 -32.77 -0.62
N ALA A 229 17.53 -33.93 0.02
CA ALA A 229 17.12 -34.04 1.42
C ALA A 229 18.16 -33.40 2.36
N GLU A 230 19.45 -33.62 2.12
CA GLU A 230 20.55 -32.97 2.85
C GLU A 230 20.48 -31.44 2.71
N ILE A 231 20.27 -30.92 1.48
CA ILE A 231 20.08 -29.49 1.23
C ILE A 231 18.87 -28.96 2.02
N LEU A 232 17.74 -29.68 2.01
CA LEU A 232 16.54 -29.25 2.72
C LEU A 232 16.78 -29.18 4.24
N ILE A 233 17.42 -30.20 4.82
CA ILE A 233 17.77 -30.23 6.26
C ILE A 233 18.65 -29.04 6.61
N HIS A 234 19.70 -28.80 5.81
CA HIS A 234 20.61 -27.67 6.01
C HIS A 234 19.87 -26.33 5.96
N VAL A 235 18.99 -26.14 4.97
CA VAL A 235 18.22 -24.90 4.81
C VAL A 235 17.20 -24.69 5.94
N ARG A 236 16.59 -25.76 6.46
CA ARG A 236 15.71 -25.68 7.65
C ARG A 236 16.46 -25.24 8.89
N GLN A 237 17.66 -25.77 9.12
CA GLN A 237 18.51 -25.34 10.23
C GLN A 237 18.90 -23.86 10.09
N ALA A 238 19.22 -23.43 8.87
CA ALA A 238 19.56 -22.04 8.59
C ALA A 238 18.38 -21.06 8.83
N ALA A 239 17.12 -21.51 8.79
CA ALA A 239 15.96 -20.66 9.09
C ALA A 239 15.99 -20.09 10.53
N ALA A 240 16.79 -20.68 11.42
CA ALA A 240 17.02 -20.19 12.77
C ALA A 240 18.00 -19.01 12.86
N MET A 241 18.73 -18.69 11.79
CA MET A 241 19.66 -17.54 11.76
C MET A 241 18.90 -16.22 11.95
N THR A 242 19.56 -15.20 12.49
CA THR A 242 18.97 -13.86 12.69
C THR A 242 18.55 -13.24 11.34
N PRO A 243 17.43 -12.49 11.27
CA PRO A 243 16.95 -11.88 10.03
C PRO A 243 18.05 -11.07 9.31
N GLY A 244 18.16 -11.27 8.00
CA GLY A 244 19.21 -10.66 7.19
C GLY A 244 19.14 -11.10 5.73
N LEU A 245 20.26 -10.93 5.02
CA LEU A 245 20.41 -11.36 3.63
C LEU A 245 21.05 -12.75 3.56
N PHE A 246 20.38 -13.67 2.86
CA PHE A 246 20.84 -15.05 2.70
C PHE A 246 21.04 -15.40 1.24
N THR A 247 22.07 -16.20 0.94
CA THR A 247 22.35 -16.70 -0.41
C THR A 247 22.27 -18.22 -0.43
N LEU A 248 21.44 -18.78 -1.31
CA LEU A 248 21.31 -20.23 -1.51
C LEU A 248 21.97 -20.64 -2.84
N THR A 249 23.21 -21.13 -2.75
CA THR A 249 23.97 -21.62 -3.92
C THR A 249 23.78 -23.12 -4.08
N VAL A 250 22.90 -23.51 -5.00
CA VAL A 250 22.61 -24.92 -5.32
C VAL A 250 22.55 -25.08 -6.84
N PRO A 251 23.09 -26.16 -7.42
CA PRO A 251 23.03 -26.39 -8.87
C PRO A 251 21.59 -26.49 -9.39
N THR A 252 21.41 -26.32 -10.70
CA THR A 252 20.10 -26.53 -11.35
C THR A 252 19.59 -27.94 -11.09
N GLY A 253 18.29 -28.06 -10.79
CA GLY A 253 17.69 -29.34 -10.39
C GLY A 253 17.95 -29.75 -8.93
N GLY A 254 18.74 -29.01 -8.15
CA GLY A 254 19.01 -29.32 -6.74
C GLY A 254 17.90 -28.91 -5.74
N GLY A 255 16.71 -28.54 -6.21
CA GLY A 255 15.57 -28.27 -5.32
C GLY A 255 15.50 -26.87 -4.71
N LYS A 256 16.21 -25.87 -5.28
CA LYS A 256 16.25 -24.48 -4.79
C LYS A 256 14.91 -23.89 -4.39
N THR A 257 13.90 -24.06 -5.23
CA THR A 257 12.56 -23.48 -5.04
C THR A 257 11.89 -23.99 -3.77
N LEU A 258 11.87 -25.32 -3.55
CA LEU A 258 11.25 -25.91 -2.37
C LEU A 258 12.08 -25.63 -1.11
N ALA A 259 13.41 -25.64 -1.24
CA ALA A 259 14.30 -25.30 -0.14
C ALA A 259 14.11 -23.83 0.30
N SER A 260 14.07 -22.87 -0.63
CA SER A 260 13.85 -21.45 -0.29
C SER A 260 12.45 -21.17 0.25
N LEU A 261 11.42 -21.88 -0.23
CA LEU A 261 10.08 -21.81 0.35
C LEU A 261 10.06 -22.35 1.79
N CYS A 262 10.70 -23.49 2.04
CA CYS A 262 10.84 -24.05 3.39
C CYS A 262 11.50 -23.05 4.35
N PHE A 263 12.62 -22.44 3.91
CA PHE A 263 13.28 -21.39 4.66
C PHE A 263 12.33 -20.25 4.98
N ALA A 264 11.61 -19.74 3.97
CA ALA A 264 10.69 -18.62 4.15
C ALA A 264 9.57 -18.93 5.15
N LEU A 265 8.97 -20.12 5.10
CA LEU A 265 7.92 -20.54 6.03
C LEU A 265 8.45 -20.65 7.47
N ASP A 266 9.56 -21.37 7.67
CA ASP A 266 10.13 -21.59 9.00
C ASP A 266 10.71 -20.29 9.59
N HIS A 267 11.34 -19.45 8.78
CA HIS A 267 11.89 -18.16 9.19
C HIS A 267 10.77 -17.16 9.52
N ALA A 268 9.69 -17.12 8.72
CA ALA A 268 8.52 -16.28 9.00
C ALA A 268 7.83 -16.67 10.31
N ALA A 269 7.66 -17.97 10.57
CA ALA A 269 7.09 -18.46 11.81
C ALA A 269 7.95 -18.11 13.03
N ARG A 270 9.27 -18.16 12.88
CA ARG A 270 10.21 -17.87 13.99
C ARG A 270 10.28 -16.38 14.33
N TYR A 271 10.32 -15.51 13.33
CA TYR A 271 10.57 -14.08 13.51
C TYR A 271 9.34 -13.20 13.35
N GLY A 272 8.14 -13.79 13.19
CA GLY A 272 6.88 -13.06 13.10
C GLY A 272 6.78 -12.22 11.83
N HIS A 273 7.35 -12.68 10.71
CA HIS A 273 7.19 -11.95 9.44
C HIS A 273 5.73 -11.96 8.99
N ARG A 274 5.29 -10.83 8.44
CA ARG A 274 3.89 -10.64 8.04
C ARG A 274 3.56 -11.09 6.63
N ARG A 275 4.59 -11.23 5.78
CA ARG A 275 4.43 -11.50 4.35
C ARG A 275 5.62 -12.32 3.86
N ILE A 276 5.34 -13.22 2.91
CA ILE A 276 6.35 -13.89 2.09
C ILE A 276 6.11 -13.41 0.66
N ILE A 277 7.12 -12.79 0.05
CA ILE A 277 7.07 -12.35 -1.35
C ILE A 277 7.99 -13.29 -2.14
N PHE A 278 7.40 -14.05 -3.06
CA PHE A 278 8.13 -15.00 -3.88
C PHE A 278 8.33 -14.45 -5.29
N ALA A 279 9.53 -13.95 -5.58
CA ALA A 279 9.89 -13.43 -6.90
C ALA A 279 10.40 -14.55 -7.81
N ILE A 280 9.78 -14.72 -8.98
CA ILE A 280 10.16 -15.71 -9.98
C ILE A 280 10.68 -14.97 -11.22
N PRO A 281 11.83 -15.35 -11.80
CA PRO A 281 12.30 -14.73 -13.02
C PRO A 281 11.28 -14.93 -14.14
N TYR A 282 10.97 -13.84 -14.85
CA TYR A 282 10.09 -13.88 -16.01
C TYR A 282 10.73 -14.75 -17.09
N SER A 283 10.22 -15.96 -17.28
CA SER A 283 10.59 -16.84 -18.38
C SER A 283 9.38 -17.02 -19.28
N ARG A 284 9.55 -16.86 -20.60
CA ARG A 284 8.47 -17.02 -21.61
C ARG A 284 7.74 -18.39 -21.55
N LYS A 285 8.25 -19.34 -20.75
CA LYS A 285 7.65 -20.67 -20.50
C LYS A 285 6.72 -20.72 -19.26
N GLY A 286 6.55 -19.62 -18.52
CA GLY A 286 5.76 -19.54 -17.27
C GLY A 286 4.23 -19.71 -17.41
N ALA A 287 3.69 -19.64 -18.63
CA ALA A 287 2.26 -19.88 -18.90
C ALA A 287 1.80 -21.32 -18.61
N GLN A 288 2.73 -22.25 -18.32
CA GLN A 288 2.43 -23.62 -17.91
C GLN A 288 2.43 -23.79 -16.37
N SER A 289 3.22 -23.01 -15.62
CA SER A 289 3.28 -23.13 -14.15
C SER A 289 2.10 -22.46 -13.45
N GLU A 290 1.58 -21.36 -13.99
CA GLU A 290 0.35 -20.73 -13.46
C GLU A 290 -0.87 -21.66 -13.57
N ARG A 291 -0.92 -22.52 -14.59
CA ARG A 291 -1.98 -23.54 -14.73
C ARG A 291 -1.93 -24.61 -13.63
N ASN A 292 -0.76 -24.91 -13.07
CA ASN A 292 -0.64 -25.88 -11.98
C ASN A 292 -1.01 -25.29 -10.61
N CYS A 293 -0.84 -23.98 -10.42
CA CYS A 293 -1.28 -23.29 -9.19
C CYS A 293 -2.81 -23.06 -9.22
N LYS A 294 -3.37 -22.60 -10.36
CA LYS A 294 -4.82 -22.37 -10.50
C LYS A 294 -5.66 -23.65 -10.54
N ARG A 295 -5.14 -24.78 -11.05
CA ARG A 295 -5.89 -26.05 -11.09
C ARG A 295 -6.04 -26.75 -9.73
N ARG A 296 -5.25 -26.40 -8.71
CA ARG A 296 -5.39 -26.99 -7.36
C ARG A 296 -6.45 -26.28 -6.49
N ASN A 297 -6.87 -25.06 -6.83
CA ASN A 297 -7.89 -24.31 -6.08
C ASN A 297 -9.29 -24.30 -6.71
N GLN A 298 -9.53 -24.98 -7.85
CA GLN A 298 -10.86 -25.07 -8.48
C GLN A 298 -11.53 -26.45 -8.34
N GLY A 299 -11.13 -27.23 -7.34
CA GLY A 299 -11.72 -28.52 -7.02
C GLY A 299 -12.88 -28.44 -6.03
N LYS A 300 -13.90 -27.58 -6.26
CA LYS A 300 -15.24 -27.65 -5.62
C LYS A 300 -16.15 -26.52 -6.12
N ALA A 301 -16.68 -26.67 -7.33
CA ALA A 301 -17.95 -26.08 -7.76
C ALA A 301 -18.41 -26.79 -9.04
N ARG A 302 -19.07 -27.94 -8.88
CA ARG A 302 -19.89 -28.55 -9.94
C ARG A 302 -21.35 -28.19 -9.67
N TYR A 303 -21.90 -27.29 -10.46
CA TYR A 303 -23.30 -27.23 -10.87
C TYR A 303 -23.22 -26.77 -12.33
N GLY A 304 -23.65 -27.53 -13.33
CA GLY A 304 -24.96 -28.14 -13.47
C GLY A 304 -25.65 -27.42 -14.62
N THR A 305 -25.30 -27.78 -15.85
CA THR A 305 -25.99 -27.36 -17.07
C THR A 305 -27.30 -28.12 -17.20
N SER A 306 -28.41 -27.41 -17.29
CA SER A 306 -29.67 -27.90 -17.86
C SER A 306 -30.47 -26.73 -18.44
N SER A 307 -30.66 -26.78 -19.76
CA SER A 307 -31.66 -26.07 -20.58
C SER A 307 -31.46 -24.58 -20.85
#